data_AF-K0RAI7-F1
#
_entry.id   AF-K0RAI7-F1
#
_cell.length_a   1.000
_cell.length_b   1.000
_cell.length_c   1.000
_cell.angle_alpha   90.00
_cell.angle_beta   90.00
_cell.angle_gamma   90.00
#
_symmetry.space_group_name_H-M   'P 1'
#
loop_
_entity.id
_entity.type
_entity.pdbx_description
1 polymer ?
#
loop_
_entity_poly.entity_id
_entity_poly.type
_entity_poly.pdbx_seq_one_letter_code
_entity_poly.pdbx_strand_id
1 'polypeptide(L)' 'MVCTFDDEGPPERDACDADSGGPLVYNNGKEDVQVGVVSWGPPDCQVEPGVYARVSE' A
#
# COMPACT_ATOMS: atom_id res chain seq x y z
N MET A 1 -11.96 0.76 1.50
CA MET A 1 -10.63 0.22 1.12
C MET A 1 -9.88 1.20 0.23
N VAL A 2 -8.55 1.15 0.19
CA VAL A 2 -7.65 1.96 -0.64
C VAL A 2 -6.78 1.01 -1.46
N CYS A 3 -6.51 1.34 -2.73
CA CYS A 3 -5.56 0.61 -3.56
C CYS A 3 -4.36 1.51 -3.90
N THR A 4 -3.15 0.97 -3.90
CA THR A 4 -1.93 1.67 -4.32
C THR A 4 -1.24 0.88 -5.42
N PHE A 5 -0.50 1.56 -6.30
CA PHE A 5 0.25 0.95 -7.39
C PHE A 5 1.49 1.79 -7.67
N ASP A 6 2.64 1.15 -7.91
CA ASP A 6 3.89 1.82 -8.29
C ASP A 6 3.93 2.01 -9.82
N ASP A 7 3.83 3.26 -10.30
CA ASP A 7 3.88 3.61 -11.72
C ASP A 7 5.24 4.21 -12.16
N GLU A 8 6.26 4.16 -11.30
CA GLU A 8 7.61 4.71 -11.55
C GLU A 8 8.45 3.85 -12.53
N GLY A 9 7.88 2.75 -13.02
CA GLY A 9 8.52 1.80 -13.93
C GLY A 9 9.24 0.65 -13.21
N PRO A 10 9.75 -0.34 -13.97
CA PRO A 10 10.22 -1.59 -13.39
C PRO A 10 11.47 -1.43 -12.51
N PRO A 11 11.58 -2.21 -11.41
CA PRO A 11 10.59 -3.17 -10.93
C PRO A 11 9.42 -2.47 -10.22
N GLU A 12 8.19 -2.82 -10.62
CA GLU A 12 6.98 -2.48 -9.88
C GLU A 12 7.07 -3.09 -8.48
N ARG A 13 6.56 -2.39 -7.47
CA ARG A 13 6.60 -2.85 -6.08
C ARG A 13 5.29 -2.59 -5.40
N ASP A 14 4.88 -3.55 -4.60
CA ASP A 14 3.70 -3.44 -3.77
C ASP A 14 3.85 -4.25 -2.47
N ALA A 15 2.86 -4.12 -1.58
CA ALA A 15 2.77 -4.94 -0.39
C ALA A 15 2.60 -6.42 -0.76
N CYS A 16 3.24 -7.29 0.03
CA CYS A 16 3.29 -8.72 -0.23
C CYS A 16 2.82 -9.56 0.96
N ASP A 17 2.99 -10.88 0.81
CA ASP A 17 2.84 -11.80 1.93
C ASP A 17 3.73 -11.36 3.10
N ALA A 18 3.16 -11.47 4.31
CA ALA A 18 3.75 -11.01 5.58
C ALA A 18 3.81 -9.50 5.83
N ASP A 19 3.38 -8.64 4.89
CA ASP A 19 3.20 -7.19 5.15
C ASP A 19 1.83 -6.87 5.78
N SER A 20 0.94 -7.86 5.88
CA SER A 20 -0.40 -7.73 6.46
C SER A 20 -0.37 -7.07 7.84
N GLY A 21 -1.19 -6.02 8.01
CA GLY A 21 -1.21 -5.21 9.24
C GLY A 21 -0.22 -4.04 9.25
N GLY A 22 0.67 -3.93 8.26
CA GLY A 22 1.59 -2.80 8.11
C GLY A 22 0.88 -1.48 7.78
N PRO A 23 1.45 -0.31 8.14
CA PRO A 23 0.84 0.98 7.87
C PRO A 23 1.07 1.44 6.42
N LEU A 24 0.01 1.93 5.76
CA LEU A 24 0.13 2.78 4.57
C LEU A 24 0.17 4.23 5.00
N VAL A 25 1.28 4.91 4.70
CA VAL A 25 1.55 6.28 5.13
C VAL A 25 1.58 7.21 3.93
N TYR A 26 0.86 8.32 4.02
CA TYR A 26 0.88 9.41 3.05
C TYR A 26 1.57 10.62 3.68
N ASN A 27 2.68 11.07 3.08
CA ASN A 27 3.31 12.33 3.44
C ASN A 27 2.62 13.48 2.69
N ASN A 28 1.98 14.38 3.44
CA ASN A 28 1.25 15.52 2.86
C ASN A 28 2.14 16.78 2.70
N GLY A 29 3.46 16.64 2.84
CA GLY A 29 4.44 17.74 2.85
C GLY A 29 4.62 18.44 4.20
N LYS A 30 3.85 18.06 5.24
CA LYS A 30 3.99 18.59 6.61
C LYS A 30 4.22 17.50 7.64
N GLU A 31 3.51 16.38 7.48
CA GLU A 31 3.56 15.25 8.39
C GLU A 31 3.25 13.94 7.66
N ASP A 32 3.64 12.85 8.28
CA ASP A 32 3.31 11.49 7.87
C ASP A 32 1.95 11.11 8.46
N VAL A 33 0.96 10.90 7.59
CA VAL A 33 -0.39 10.51 7.99
C VAL A 33 -0.62 9.06 7.62
N GLN A 34 -0.95 8.21 8.60
CA GLN A 34 -1.40 6.85 8.30
C GLN A 34 -2.80 6.90 7.67
N VAL A 35 -2.90 6.46 6.42
CA VAL A 35 -4.15 6.48 5.63
C VAL A 35 -4.72 5.08 5.42
N GLY A 36 -3.92 4.04 5.63
CA GLY A 36 -4.36 2.66 5.48
C GLY A 36 -3.60 1.64 6.33
N VAL A 37 -4.10 0.40 6.28
CA VAL A 37 -3.46 -0.79 6.85
C VAL A 37 -3.43 -1.86 5.77
N VAL A 38 -2.27 -2.47 5.51
CA VAL A 38 -2.11 -3.55 4.51
C VAL A 38 -3.11 -4.66 4.80
N SER A 39 -3.95 -5.00 3.81
CA SER A 39 -4.91 -6.10 3.92
C SER A 39 -4.44 -7.32 3.14
N TRP A 40 -4.16 -7.16 1.85
CA TRP A 40 -3.64 -8.21 0.98
C TRP A 40 -3.04 -7.58 -0.28
N GLY A 41 -2.15 -8.32 -0.95
CA GLY A 41 -1.52 -7.92 -2.20
C GLY A 41 -1.25 -9.14 -3.07
N PRO A 42 -0.74 -8.94 -4.29
CA PRO A 42 -0.36 -10.03 -5.18
C PRO A 42 0.85 -10.81 -4.63
N PRO A 43 0.93 -12.14 -4.89
CA PRO A 43 1.97 -13.01 -4.32
C PRO A 43 3.39 -12.73 -4.86
N ASP A 44 3.49 -12.06 -6.02
CA ASP A 44 4.75 -11.62 -6.61
C ASP A 44 5.14 -10.20 -6.20
N CYS A 45 4.34 -9.54 -5.35
CA CYS A 45 4.59 -8.20 -4.80
C CYS A 45 4.69 -7.10 -5.88
N GLN A 46 4.09 -7.31 -7.05
CA GLN A 46 4.20 -6.45 -8.24
C GLN A 46 2.99 -6.68 -9.16
N VAL A 47 2.91 -5.97 -10.30
CA VAL A 47 1.90 -6.14 -11.38
C VAL A 47 0.47 -5.74 -11.03
N GLU A 48 -0.02 -6.01 -9.83
CA GLU A 48 -1.37 -5.67 -9.37
C GLU A 48 -1.32 -4.73 -8.15
N PRO A 49 -2.30 -3.82 -8.00
CA PRO A 49 -2.37 -2.94 -6.84
C PRO A 49 -2.56 -3.70 -5.52
N GLY A 50 -1.80 -3.33 -4.51
CA GLY A 50 -1.99 -3.75 -3.12
C GLY A 50 -3.26 -3.11 -2.55
N VAL A 51 -3.94 -3.85 -1.68
CA VAL A 51 -5.22 -3.44 -1.10
C VAL A 51 -5.10 -3.23 0.40
N TYR A 52 -5.61 -2.09 0.84
CA TYR A 52 -5.48 -1.57 2.19
C TYR A 52 -6.85 -1.24 2.79
N ALA A 53 -7.03 -1.51 4.09
CA ALA A 53 -8.16 -0.98 4.83
C ALA A 53 -8.01 0.53 4.98
N ARG A 54 -9.07 1.30 4.71
CA ARG A 54 -9.04 2.77 4.79
C ARG A 54 -9.22 3.18 6.24
N VAL A 55 -8.26 3.89 6.83
CA VAL A 55 -8.33 4.30 8.25
C VAL A 55 -9.43 5.33 8.53
N SER A 56 -9.82 6.11 7.54
CA SER A 56 -10.81 7.19 7.69
C SER A 56 -12.28 6.73 7.60
N GLU A 57 -12.54 5.43 7.63
CA GLU A 57 -13.89 4.84 7.60
C GLU A 57 -14.22 4.11 8.91
#